data_AF-A0A842MWF2-F1
#
_entry.id   AF-A0A842MWF2-F1
#
_cell.length_a   1.000
_cell.length_b   1.000
_cell.length_c   1.000
_cell.angle_alpha   90.00
_cell.angle_beta   90.00
_cell.angle_gamma   90.00
#
_symmetry.space_group_name_H-M   'P 1'
#
loop_
_entity.id
_entity.type
_entity.pdbx_description
1 polymer ?
#
loop_
_entity_poly.entity_id
_entity_poly.type
_entity_poly.pdbx_seq_one_letter_code
_entity_poly.pdbx_strand_id
1 'polypeptide(L)'
;MIRAKVWFKCAAMHDSVSPIIVKPCIIGWDAKDRKIDLVIERAFKGEELALRMKGWITIDPAEFVEVVKRHGRLAILDDRDLVVETETKEDYEQLLQELKSLFGDEVELEPIERKRLPPFQL
;
A
#
# COMPACT_ATOMS: atom_id res chain seq x y z
N MET A 1 2.39 -6.94 16.46
CA MET A 1 2.22 -6.52 15.05
C MET A 1 0.75 -6.29 14.75
N ILE A 2 0.41 -5.06 14.35
CA ILE A 2 -0.91 -4.64 13.87
C ILE A 2 -0.81 -4.46 12.36
N ARG A 3 -1.89 -4.82 11.64
CA ARG A 3 -2.03 -4.56 10.21
C ARG A 3 -3.27 -3.73 9.98
N ALA A 4 -3.16 -2.71 9.14
CA ALA A 4 -4.30 -1.92 8.74
C ALA A 4 -4.27 -1.65 7.23
N LYS A 5 -5.43 -1.78 6.59
CA LYS A 5 -5.61 -1.43 5.19
C LYS A 5 -5.57 0.08 5.03
N VAL A 6 -4.90 0.54 3.98
CA VAL A 6 -4.76 1.97 3.67
C VAL A 6 -5.87 2.41 2.76
N TRP A 7 -6.53 3.49 3.14
CA TRP A 7 -7.53 4.18 2.33
C TRP A 7 -7.10 5.63 2.15
N PHE A 8 -7.20 6.13 0.91
CA PHE A 8 -6.92 7.51 0.53
C PHE A 8 -8.19 8.15 -0.02
N LYS A 9 -8.27 9.47 0.04
CA LYS A 9 -9.27 10.20 -0.73
C LYS A 9 -8.86 10.32 -2.20
N CYS A 10 -9.76 9.95 -3.10
CA CYS A 10 -9.55 10.05 -4.55
C CYS A 10 -9.57 11.53 -5.00
N ALA A 11 -8.62 11.93 -5.85
CA ALA A 11 -8.54 13.30 -6.37
C ALA A 11 -9.71 13.68 -7.31
N ALA A 12 -10.35 12.70 -7.97
CA ALA A 12 -11.41 12.93 -8.93
C ALA A 12 -12.81 12.83 -8.31
N MET A 13 -13.07 11.77 -7.54
CA MET A 13 -14.40 11.49 -6.98
C MET A 13 -14.55 11.91 -5.52
N HIS A 14 -13.45 12.19 -4.82
CA HIS A 14 -13.42 12.47 -3.38
C HIS A 14 -13.94 11.35 -2.47
N ASP A 15 -14.13 10.15 -3.03
CA ASP A 15 -14.45 8.93 -2.28
C ASP A 15 -13.19 8.30 -1.69
N SER A 16 -13.40 7.49 -0.63
CA SER A 16 -12.37 6.66 -0.02
C SER A 16 -12.01 5.50 -0.95
N VAL A 17 -10.74 5.39 -1.32
CA VAL A 17 -10.19 4.40 -2.26
C VAL A 17 -8.92 3.77 -1.72
N SER A 18 -8.73 2.47 -1.96
CA SER A 18 -7.51 1.76 -1.59
C SER A 18 -6.80 1.25 -2.85
N PRO A 19 -5.51 1.56 -3.04
CA PRO A 19 -4.76 1.02 -4.17
C PRO A 19 -4.56 -0.48 -4.00
N ILE A 20 -4.79 -1.22 -5.08
CA ILE A 20 -4.64 -2.67 -5.12
C ILE A 20 -3.80 -3.10 -6.32
N ILE A 21 -3.11 -4.23 -6.16
CA ILE A 21 -2.49 -4.94 -7.28
C ILE A 21 -3.54 -5.86 -7.89
N VAL A 22 -3.97 -5.53 -9.11
CA VAL A 22 -4.88 -6.40 -9.89
C VAL A 22 -4.10 -7.50 -10.60
N LYS A 23 -2.89 -7.18 -11.08
CA LYS A 23 -1.94 -8.12 -11.68
C LYS A 23 -0.52 -7.62 -11.37
N PRO A 24 0.46 -8.52 -11.12
CA PRO A 24 1.86 -8.14 -11.02
C PRO A 24 2.33 -7.36 -12.25
N CYS A 25 3.35 -6.53 -12.08
CA CYS A 25 3.99 -5.89 -13.23
C CYS A 25 4.75 -6.92 -14.04
N ILE A 26 4.66 -6.80 -15.35
CA ILE A 26 5.45 -7.58 -16.30
C ILE A 26 6.64 -6.70 -16.70
N ILE A 27 7.84 -7.17 -16.43
CA ILE A 27 9.08 -6.49 -16.80
C ILE A 27 9.75 -7.31 -17.91
N GLY A 28 10.10 -6.64 -19.00
CA GLY A 28 10.83 -7.22 -20.12
C GLY A 28 12.01 -6.34 -20.54
N TRP A 29 12.69 -6.72 -21.62
CA TRP A 29 13.84 -6.00 -22.16
C TRP A 29 13.79 -5.95 -23.67
N ASP A 30 14.03 -4.76 -24.23
CA ASP A 30 14.39 -4.63 -25.64
C ASP A 30 15.90 -4.83 -25.79
N ALA A 31 16.30 -5.79 -26.61
CA ALA A 31 17.69 -5.97 -26.99
C ALA A 31 17.96 -5.32 -28.34
N LYS A 32 19.13 -4.67 -28.42
CA LYS A 32 19.55 -3.91 -29.60
C LYS A 32 19.68 -4.77 -30.86
N ASP A 33 20.19 -6.00 -30.72
CA ASP A 33 20.59 -6.84 -31.85
C ASP A 33 19.63 -8.00 -32.15
N ARG A 34 18.64 -8.23 -31.28
CA ARG A 34 17.66 -9.31 -31.44
C ARG A 34 16.44 -9.08 -30.57
N LYS A 35 15.35 -9.75 -30.94
CA LYS A 35 14.17 -9.85 -30.09
C LYS A 35 14.44 -10.74 -28.88
N ILE A 36 13.99 -10.31 -27.71
CA ILE A 36 13.95 -11.13 -26.49
C ILE A 36 12.50 -11.18 -26.01
N ASP A 37 11.92 -12.38 -25.98
CA ASP A 37 10.53 -12.60 -25.54
C ASP A 37 10.45 -13.04 -24.05
N LEU A 38 11.55 -12.92 -23.31
CA LEU A 38 11.60 -13.25 -21.88
C LEU A 38 11.06 -12.07 -21.05
N VAL A 39 10.13 -12.39 -20.15
CA VAL A 39 9.56 -11.45 -19.19
C VAL A 39 9.60 -12.04 -17.78
N ILE A 40 9.59 -11.18 -16.78
CA ILE A 40 9.41 -11.56 -15.38
C ILE A 40 8.17 -10.89 -14.81
N GLU A 41 7.42 -11.63 -14.01
CA GLU A 41 6.36 -11.05 -13.18
C GLU A 41 6.96 -10.58 -11.85
N ARG A 42 6.69 -9.32 -11.50
CA ARG A 42 7.16 -8.73 -10.26
C ARG A 42 6.05 -7.88 -9.65
N ALA A 43 5.61 -8.25 -8.45
CA ALA A 43 4.69 -7.42 -7.68
C ALA A 43 5.41 -6.15 -7.21
N PHE A 44 4.66 -5.04 -7.10
CA PHE A 44 5.15 -3.85 -6.42
C PHE A 44 5.33 -4.11 -4.93
N LYS A 45 6.31 -3.46 -4.32
CA LYS A 45 6.37 -3.28 -2.87
C LYS A 45 5.32 -2.25 -2.43
N GLY A 46 4.98 -2.23 -1.14
CA GLY A 46 4.00 -1.30 -0.59
C GLY A 46 4.32 0.18 -0.89
N GLU A 47 5.58 0.59 -0.70
CA GLU A 47 6.04 1.94 -1.04
C GLU A 47 5.90 2.25 -2.53
N GLU A 48 6.29 1.31 -3.40
CA GLU A 48 6.22 1.49 -4.85
C GLU A 48 4.78 1.69 -5.31
N LEU A 49 3.84 0.89 -4.77
CA LEU A 49 2.42 0.99 -5.07
C LEU A 49 1.84 2.34 -4.61
N ALA A 50 2.16 2.78 -3.39
CA ALA A 50 1.72 4.07 -2.88
C ALA A 50 2.22 5.23 -3.76
N LEU A 51 3.50 5.23 -4.14
CA LEU A 51 4.08 6.27 -4.99
C LEU A 51 3.45 6.34 -6.39
N ARG A 52 2.93 5.23 -6.93
CA ARG A 52 2.20 5.24 -8.22
C ARG A 52 0.85 5.95 -8.16
N MET A 53 0.33 6.24 -6.96
CA MET A 53 -0.93 6.95 -6.78
C MET A 53 -0.79 8.46 -6.90
N LYS A 54 0.41 9.00 -7.17
CA LYS A 54 0.61 10.44 -7.39
C LYS A 54 -0.32 10.96 -8.49
N GLY A 55 -1.12 11.97 -8.16
CA GLY A 55 -2.13 12.56 -9.06
C GLY A 55 -3.48 11.82 -9.11
N TRP A 56 -3.59 10.65 -8.48
CA TRP A 56 -4.84 9.90 -8.33
C TRP A 56 -5.50 10.09 -6.95
N ILE A 57 -4.68 10.39 -5.95
CA ILE A 57 -5.10 10.74 -4.59
C ILE A 57 -4.79 12.21 -4.33
N THR A 58 -5.45 12.78 -3.33
CA THR A 58 -5.40 14.22 -2.99
C THR A 58 -4.12 14.67 -2.30
N ILE A 59 -3.39 13.74 -1.66
CA ILE A 59 -2.14 14.02 -0.94
C ILE A 59 -0.90 13.66 -1.76
N ASP A 60 0.29 14.13 -1.34
CA ASP A 60 1.54 13.61 -1.90
C ASP A 60 1.86 12.23 -1.29
N PRO A 61 1.88 11.14 -2.09
CA PRO A 61 2.18 9.81 -1.58
C PRO A 61 3.61 9.69 -1.02
N ALA A 62 4.55 10.54 -1.44
CA ALA A 62 5.91 10.51 -0.89
C ALA A 62 5.92 10.97 0.58
N GLU A 63 5.17 12.01 0.91
CA GLU A 63 5.04 12.48 2.30
C GLU A 63 4.36 11.42 3.17
N PHE A 64 3.30 10.77 2.66
CA PHE A 64 2.65 9.65 3.34
C PHE A 64 3.62 8.50 3.63
N VAL A 65 4.44 8.09 2.66
CA VAL A 65 5.44 7.03 2.83
C VAL A 65 6.42 7.38 3.96
N GLU A 66 6.90 8.62 4.02
CA GLU A 66 7.83 9.05 5.05
C GLU A 66 7.19 9.11 6.44
N VAL A 67 5.91 9.45 6.55
CA VAL A 67 5.15 9.34 7.80
C VAL A 67 5.04 7.89 8.26
N VAL A 68 4.67 6.97 7.36
CA VAL A 68 4.53 5.55 7.70
C VAL A 68 5.86 4.97 8.18
N LYS A 69 6.98 5.30 7.52
CA LYS A 69 8.32 4.79 7.89
C LYS A 69 8.77 5.18 9.30
N ARG A 70 8.24 6.25 9.88
CA ARG A 70 8.56 6.66 11.26
C ARG A 70 7.98 5.70 12.30
N HIS A 71 6.85 5.06 12.00
CA HIS A 71 6.06 4.25 12.95
C HIS A 71 5.88 2.79 12.52
N GLY A 72 6.27 2.44 11.29
CA GLY A 72 6.03 1.13 10.72
C GLY A 72 6.55 1.01 9.30
N ARG A 73 5.86 0.23 8.48
CA ARG A 73 6.19 0.04 7.06
C ARG A 73 4.96 -0.20 6.20
N LEU A 74 5.06 0.15 4.92
CA LEU A 74 4.09 -0.28 3.90
C LEU A 74 4.40 -1.70 3.44
N ALA A 75 3.36 -2.52 3.31
CA ALA A 75 3.45 -3.89 2.80
C ALA A 75 2.30 -4.19 1.84
N ILE A 76 2.43 -5.29 1.10
CA ILE A 76 1.35 -5.87 0.32
C ILE A 76 0.84 -7.10 1.06
N LEU A 77 -0.46 -7.13 1.35
CA LEU A 77 -1.14 -8.29 1.94
C LEU A 77 -1.80 -9.12 0.84
N ASP A 78 -1.64 -10.44 0.93
CA ASP A 78 -2.21 -11.43 0.00
C ASP A 78 -1.96 -11.10 -1.48
N ASP A 79 -0.74 -10.60 -1.78
CA ASP A 79 -0.29 -10.17 -3.11
C ASP A 79 -1.16 -9.10 -3.79
N ARG A 80 -2.02 -8.41 -3.03
CA ARG A 80 -3.05 -7.51 -3.57
C ARG A 80 -3.17 -6.18 -2.84
N ASP A 81 -3.40 -6.20 -1.54
CA ASP A 81 -3.89 -5.03 -0.80
C ASP A 81 -2.74 -4.23 -0.18
N LEU A 82 -2.76 -2.90 -0.33
CA LEU A 82 -1.83 -2.02 0.38
C LEU A 82 -2.20 -1.94 1.87
N VAL A 83 -1.23 -2.30 2.72
CA VAL A 83 -1.39 -2.24 4.17
C VAL A 83 -0.22 -1.51 4.83
N VAL A 84 -0.47 -0.97 6.02
CA VAL A 84 0.59 -0.62 6.96
C VAL A 84 0.75 -1.73 7.98
N GLU A 85 2.00 -2.07 8.30
CA GLU A 85 2.35 -2.91 9.43
C GLU A 85 3.08 -2.09 10.48
N THR A 86 2.60 -2.11 11.72
CA THR A 86 3.29 -1.55 12.89
C THR A 86 3.61 -2.67 13.88
N GLU A 87 4.67 -2.51 14.67
CA GLU A 87 5.09 -3.55 15.61
C GLU A 87 4.22 -3.55 16.86
N THR A 88 3.95 -2.37 17.43
CA THR A 88 3.12 -2.21 18.64
C THR A 88 1.82 -1.44 18.41
N LYS A 89 1.00 -1.37 19.46
CA LYS A 89 -0.23 -0.57 19.47
C LYS A 89 0.09 0.92 19.58
N GLU A 90 1.12 1.24 20.35
CA GLU A 90 1.60 2.61 20.55
C GLU A 90 2.11 3.19 19.22
N ASP A 91 2.85 2.42 18.43
CA ASP A 91 3.28 2.81 17.08
C ASP A 91 2.08 3.10 16.16
N TYR A 92 1.05 2.25 16.23
CA TYR A 92 -0.18 2.42 15.44
C TYR A 92 -0.95 3.68 15.84
N GLU A 93 -1.08 3.95 17.14
CA GLU A 93 -1.75 5.13 17.66
C GLU A 93 -1.00 6.42 17.30
N GLN A 94 0.35 6.41 17.38
CA GLN A 94 1.18 7.53 16.96
C GLN A 94 1.06 7.80 15.45
N LEU A 95 1.05 6.74 14.65
CA LEU A 95 0.83 6.84 13.21
C LEU A 95 -0.53 7.48 12.90
N LEU A 96 -1.61 7.02 13.53
CA LEU A 96 -2.95 7.60 13.33
C LEU A 96 -2.99 9.08 13.69
N GLN A 97 -2.34 9.46 14.80
CA GLN A 97 -2.28 10.85 15.23
C GLN A 97 -1.52 11.72 14.23
N GLU A 98 -0.37 11.26 13.74
CA GLU A 98 0.44 12.01 12.78
C GLU A 98 -0.25 12.11 11.41
N LEU A 99 -0.83 11.02 10.91
CA LEU A 99 -1.63 11.03 9.67
C LEU A 99 -2.79 12.03 9.77
N LYS A 100 -3.54 12.02 10.88
CA LYS A 100 -4.64 12.96 11.09
C LYS A 100 -4.15 14.41 11.18
N SER A 101 -2.99 14.65 11.79
CA SER A 101 -2.42 15.99 11.90
C SER A 101 -1.94 16.56 10.57
N LEU A 102 -1.42 15.72 9.67
CA LEU A 102 -0.86 16.16 8.39
C LEU A 102 -1.88 16.11 7.25
N PHE A 103 -2.74 15.11 7.24
CA PHE A 103 -3.63 14.79 6.12
C PHE A 103 -5.13 14.87 6.49
N GLY A 104 -5.50 15.15 7.74
CA GLY A 104 -6.90 15.27 8.14
C GLY A 104 -7.69 13.98 7.90
N ASP A 105 -8.71 14.05 7.06
CA ASP A 105 -9.58 12.95 6.61
C ASP A 105 -9.21 12.41 5.22
N GLU A 106 -8.05 12.81 4.67
CA GLU A 106 -7.58 12.38 3.34
C GLU A 106 -6.96 10.97 3.37
N VAL A 107 -6.61 10.46 4.56
CA VAL A 107 -6.03 9.13 4.78
C VAL A 107 -6.71 8.45 5.96
N GLU A 108 -7.14 7.21 5.77
CA GLU A 108 -7.72 6.37 6.81
C GLU A 108 -7.00 5.03 6.88
N LEU A 109 -6.88 4.48 8.08
CA LEU A 109 -6.35 3.13 8.32
C LEU A 109 -7.44 2.26 8.94
N GLU A 110 -7.74 1.14 8.29
CA GLU A 110 -8.73 0.16 8.75
C GLU A 110 -8.02 -1.08 9.31
N PRO A 111 -8.03 -1.32 10.64
CA PRO A 111 -7.41 -2.50 11.23
C PRO A 111 -7.98 -3.80 10.65
N ILE A 112 -7.10 -4.70 10.23
CA ILE A 112 -7.48 -6.01 9.71
C ILE A 112 -7.54 -6.97 10.89
N GLU A 113 -8.74 -7.45 11.22
CA GLU A 113 -8.89 -8.52 12.19
C GLU A 113 -8.21 -9.78 11.67
N ARG A 114 -7.31 -10.38 12.47
CA ARG A 114 -6.88 -11.76 12.24
C ARG A 114 -8.08 -12.68 12.44
N LYS A 115 -8.89 -12.90 11.40
CA LYS A 115 -9.66 -14.13 11.34
C LYS A 115 -8.65 -15.27 11.30
N ARG A 116 -8.63 -16.12 12.32
CA ARG A 116 -8.01 -17.46 12.20
C ARG A 116 -8.62 -18.08 10.95
N LEU A 117 -7.85 -18.20 9.88
CA LEU A 117 -8.20 -19.11 8.80
C LEU A 117 -8.41 -20.48 9.47
N PRO A 118 -9.56 -21.14 9.29
CA PRO A 118 -9.68 -22.52 9.72
C PRO A 118 -8.56 -23.31 9.03
N PRO A 119 -7.89 -24.25 9.73
CA PRO A 119 -6.83 -25.03 9.13
C PRO A 119 -7.45 -25.84 7.98
N PHE A 120 -7.04 -25.55 6.76
CA PHE A 120 -7.21 -26.36 5.55
C PHE A 120 -8.54 -27.13 5.44
N GLN A 121 -9.50 -26.59 4.68
CA GLN A 121 -10.49 -27.47 4.03
C GLN A 121 -9.86 -27.97 2.73
N LEU A 122 -9.42 -29.23 2.76
CA LEU A 122 -9.12 -30.08 1.61
C LEU A 122 -10.38 -30.36 0.78
#